data_AF-A0A7C6K0A8-F1
#
_entry.id   AF-A0A7C6K0A8-F1
#
_cell.length_a   1.000
_cell.length_b   1.000
_cell.length_c   1.000
_cell.angle_alpha   90.00
_cell.angle_beta   90.00
_cell.angle_gamma   90.00
#
_symmetry.space_group_name_H-M   'P 1'
#
loop_
_entity.id
_entity.type
_entity.pdbx_description
1 polymer ?
#
loop_
_entity_poly.entity_id
_entity_poly.type
_entity_poly.pdbx_seq_one_letter_code
_entity_poly.pdbx_strand_id
1 'polypeptide(L)' 'MSIQECTQIMEQLIREEGQRLGIGSPEFIQRHNEMMEAADRQLLQDLMMEQREET' A
#
# COMPACT_ATOMS: atom_id res chain seq x y z
N MET A 1 27.29 -8.10 -18.19
CA MET A 1 26.27 -7.51 -17.34
C MET A 1 26.61 -7.84 -15.90
N SER A 2 27.00 -6.86 -15.12
CA SER A 2 27.32 -7.01 -13.70
C SER A 2 26.03 -6.98 -12.86
N ILE A 3 26.11 -7.49 -11.63
CA ILE A 3 24.99 -7.41 -10.67
C ILE A 3 24.59 -5.95 -10.42
N GLN A 4 25.56 -5.04 -10.38
CA GLN A 4 25.32 -3.61 -10.17
C GLN A 4 24.56 -2.98 -11.34
N GLU A 5 24.90 -3.34 -12.58
CA GLU A 5 24.15 -2.91 -13.77
C GLU A 5 22.71 -3.46 -13.76
N CYS A 6 22.53 -4.73 -13.36
CA CYS A 6 21.19 -5.32 -13.21
C CYS A 6 20.34 -4.57 -12.17
N THR A 7 20.92 -4.21 -11.01
CA THR A 7 20.22 -3.46 -9.97
C THR A 7 19.77 -2.10 -10.46
N GLN A 8 20.63 -1.36 -11.16
CA GLN A 8 20.30 -0.05 -11.71
C GLN A 8 19.17 -0.11 -12.74
N ILE A 9 19.20 -1.12 -13.62
CA ILE A 9 18.12 -1.35 -14.59
C ILE A 9 16.80 -1.67 -13.86
N MET A 10 16.83 -2.54 -12.85
CA MET A 10 15.64 -2.87 -12.07
C MET A 10 15.06 -1.65 -11.34
N GLU A 11 15.90 -0.84 -10.70
CA GLU A 11 15.46 0.39 -10.02
C GLU A 11 14.82 1.37 -11.00
N GLN A 12 15.38 1.50 -12.20
CA GLN A 12 14.83 2.36 -13.24
C GLN A 12 13.46 1.86 -13.73
N LEU A 13 13.33 0.56 -14.01
CA LEU A 13 12.05 -0.03 -14.43
C LEU A 13 10.96 0.14 -13.36
N ILE A 14 11.30 -0.06 -12.08
CA ILE A 14 10.37 0.15 -10.96
C ILE A 14 9.93 1.61 -10.89
N ARG A 15 10.87 2.55 -11.09
CA ARG A 15 10.56 3.98 -11.07
C ARG A 15 9.65 4.40 -12.22
N GLU A 16 9.97 3.97 -13.44
CA GLU A 16 9.18 4.27 -14.64
C GLU A 16 7.77 3.71 -14.52
N GLU A 17 7.66 2.47 -14.06
CA GLU A 17 6.35 1.84 -13.84
C GLU A 17 5.56 2.51 -12.72
N GLY A 18 6.23 2.90 -11.62
CA GLY A 18 5.58 3.65 -10.54
C GLY A 18 5.03 5.01 -11.00
N GLN A 19 5.76 5.71 -11.86
CA GLN A 19 5.27 6.94 -12.49
C GLN A 19 4.09 6.68 -13.43
N ARG A 20 4.17 5.63 -14.25
CA ARG A 20 3.09 5.23 -15.18
C ARG A 20 1.78 4.91 -14.46
N LEU A 21 1.89 4.28 -13.29
CA LEU A 21 0.77 3.93 -12.43
C LEU A 21 0.29 5.11 -11.56
N GLY A 22 0.98 6.25 -11.59
CA GLY A 22 0.65 7.41 -10.77
C GLY A 22 0.86 7.19 -9.27
N ILE A 23 1.79 6.32 -8.87
CA ILE A 23 2.10 6.10 -7.46
C ILE A 23 2.53 7.43 -6.84
N GLY A 24 1.89 7.79 -5.73
CA GLY A 24 2.13 9.06 -5.05
C GLY A 24 1.41 10.27 -5.67
N SER A 25 0.59 10.10 -6.71
CA SER A 25 -0.33 11.16 -7.15
C SER A 25 -1.36 11.47 -6.06
N PRO A 26 -1.96 12.67 -6.05
CA PRO A 26 -3.02 13.01 -5.11
C PRO A 26 -4.17 12.00 -5.12
N GLU A 27 -4.57 11.52 -6.31
CA GLU A 27 -5.64 10.52 -6.46
C GLU A 27 -5.23 9.17 -5.90
N PHE A 28 -3.98 8.75 -6.13
CA PHE A 28 -3.45 7.51 -5.56
C PHE A 28 -3.42 7.57 -4.03
N ILE A 29 -2.87 8.66 -3.48
CA ILE A 29 -2.77 8.85 -2.02
C ILE A 29 -4.16 8.90 -1.39
N GLN A 30 -5.11 9.62 -2.01
CA GLN A 30 -6.48 9.68 -1.54
C GLN A 30 -7.11 8.29 -1.45
N ARG A 31 -7.07 7.51 -2.55
CA ARG A 31 -7.64 6.16 -2.56
C ARG A 31 -6.93 5.23 -1.59
N HIS A 32 -5.61 5.35 -1.46
CA HIS A 32 -4.84 4.59 -0.48
C HIS A 32 -5.34 4.87 0.95
N ASN A 33 -5.48 6.14 1.32
CA ASN A 33 -5.97 6.54 2.64
C ASN A 33 -7.40 6.02 2.89
N GLU A 34 -8.30 6.17 1.92
CA GLU A 34 -9.68 5.68 2.02
C GLU A 34 -9.73 4.16 2.29
N MET A 35 -8.88 3.38 1.61
CA MET A 35 -8.78 1.93 1.83
C MET A 35 -8.22 1.59 3.20
N MET A 36 -7.15 2.29 3.63
CA MET A 36 -6.54 2.06 4.95
C MET A 36 -7.51 2.41 6.08
N GLU A 37 -8.23 3.52 5.98
CA GLU A 37 -9.26 3.91 6.95
C GLU A 37 -10.42 2.90 6.99
N ALA A 38 -10.84 2.38 5.84
CA ALA A 38 -11.88 1.35 5.80
C ALA A 38 -11.44 0.06 6.49
N ALA A 39 -10.19 -0.38 6.24
CA ALA A 39 -9.61 -1.55 6.90
C ALA A 39 -9.47 -1.34 8.42
N ASP A 40 -9.03 -0.17 8.85
CA ASP A 40 -8.88 0.16 10.28
C ASP A 40 -10.23 0.15 11.01
N ARG A 41 -11.27 0.75 10.40
CA ARG A 41 -12.64 0.68 10.94
C ARG A 41 -13.14 -0.76 11.09
N GLN A 42 -12.90 -1.60 10.07
CA GLN A 42 -13.29 -3.01 10.11
C GLN A 42 -12.56 -3.75 11.23
N LEU A 43 -11.24 -3.55 11.33
CA LEU A 43 -10.42 -4.17 12.38
C LEU A 43 -10.92 -3.79 13.78
N LEU A 44 -11.21 -2.51 14.01
CA LEU A 44 -11.76 -2.04 15.28
C LEU A 44 -13.12 -2.69 15.60
N GLN A 45 -13.98 -2.84 14.61
CA GLN A 45 -15.27 -3.51 14.78
C GLN A 45 -15.09 -4.98 15.16
N ASP A 46 -14.20 -5.68 14.46
CA ASP A 46 -13.92 -7.10 14.72
C ASP A 46 -13.36 -7.30 16.13
N LEU A 47 -12.40 -6.48 16.55
CA LEU A 47 -11.83 -6.50 17.90
C LEU A 47 -12.89 -6.23 19.00
N MET A 48 -13.84 -5.34 18.75
CA MET A 48 -14.94 -5.09 19.70
C MET A 48 -15.91 -6.27 19.80
N MET A 49 -16.10 -7.03 18.72
CA MET A 49 -16.94 -8.24 18.76
C MET A 49 -16.25 -9.36 19.52
N GLU A 50 -14.96 -9.61 19.25
CA GLU A 50 -14.17 -10.60 19.98
C GLU A 50 -14.20 -10.35 21.50
N GLN A 51 -13.99 -9.11 21.94
CA GLN A 51 -14.05 -8.77 23.37
C GLN A 51 -15.42 -9.02 24.02
N ARG A 52 -16.52 -8.87 23.25
CA ARG A 52 -17.88 -9.14 23.74
C ARG A 52 -18.21 -10.62 23.81
N GLU A 53 -17.58 -11.45 22.98
CA GLU A 53 -17.76 -12.91 23.00
C GLU A 53 -16.97 -13.56 24.13
N GLU A 54 -15.90 -12.91 24.59
CA GLU A 54 -15.06 -13.36 25.72
C GLU A 54 -15.55 -12.92 27.11
N THR A 55 -16.61 -12.08 27.20
CA THR A 55 -17.20 -11.60 28.47
C THR A 55 -18.59 -12.15 28.72
#